data_AF-A0A6C0JP90-F1
#
_entry.id   AF-A0A6C0JP90-F1
#
_cell.length_a   1.000
_cell.length_b   1.000
_cell.length_c   1.000
_cell.angle_alpha   90.00
_cell.angle_beta   90.00
_cell.angle_gamma   90.00
#
_symmetry.space_group_name_H-M   'P 1'
#
loop_
_entity.id
_entity.type
_entity.pdbx_description
1 polymer ?
#
loop_
_entity_poly.entity_id
_entity_poly.type
_entity_poly.pdbx_seq_one_letter_code
_entity_poly.pdbx_strand_id
1 'polypeptide(L)'
;MNTPETPVSNTLNSIRQKSSRVFEEMQSLGNSTQAIIGLVLLIAFSVIIAYLMYSYISKVVFNKYKIIVPKTKLPLIGNVKNEISLDDDLPVSEGGNGIRRSYTFWIYIKDNDHSHFRNILYLSKNGENEIINTSPHIFMDKSNNKMYIRFKKQNKDSNKLDAACDADTKKNIHDWARSQFDDGTNEPKECFRKYMKQGIVIDYVPMQRWVHIGIVINDHTSNSNGGYGASISAYVDGELVAVANHEEPLRGLGSSSEQYTYNINNLDLDNFTKLVVGGEQSSGISPGFSGLLCKFAVFNYDLNDRDIHNDYNKGPVDNLMAKLGIGTYGVRSPVYRIS
;
A
#
# COMPACT_ATOMS: atom_id res chain seq x y z
N MET A 1 -6.68 97.11 9.56
CA MET A 1 -7.12 95.71 9.80
C MET A 1 -6.42 94.84 8.77
N ASN A 2 -5.29 94.22 9.14
CA ASN A 2 -4.61 93.22 8.31
C ASN A 2 -4.64 91.92 9.11
N THR A 3 -5.48 90.98 8.72
CA THR A 3 -5.46 89.61 9.23
C THR A 3 -4.37 88.82 8.51
N PRO A 4 -3.47 88.12 9.23
CA PRO A 4 -2.43 87.33 8.60
C PRO A 4 -3.02 86.01 8.07
N GLU A 5 -2.72 85.69 6.82
CA GLU A 5 -3.06 84.39 6.23
C GLU A 5 -2.29 83.27 6.93
N THR A 6 -3.01 82.25 7.39
CA THR A 6 -2.50 81.16 8.21
C THR A 6 -1.57 80.19 7.44
N PRO A 7 -0.56 79.58 8.09
CA PRO A 7 0.43 78.68 7.47
C PRO A 7 -0.14 77.37 6.88
N VAL A 8 -1.41 77.07 7.16
CA VAL A 8 -2.07 75.79 6.87
C VAL A 8 -2.33 75.58 5.37
N SER A 9 -2.51 76.67 4.60
CA SER A 9 -2.73 76.63 3.14
C SER A 9 -1.51 76.08 2.38
N ASN A 10 -0.30 76.49 2.78
CA ASN A 10 0.94 76.10 2.11
C ASN A 10 1.32 74.63 2.40
N THR A 11 0.99 74.12 3.59
CA THR A 11 1.18 72.71 3.95
C THR A 11 0.18 71.80 3.24
N LEU A 12 -1.09 72.19 3.12
CA LEU A 12 -2.10 71.43 2.37
C LEU A 12 -1.81 71.36 0.87
N ASN A 13 -1.32 72.47 0.28
CA ASN A 13 -0.97 72.51 -1.13
C ASN A 13 0.28 71.68 -1.45
N SER A 14 1.27 71.67 -0.55
CA SER A 14 2.46 70.83 -0.71
C SER A 14 2.18 69.34 -0.51
N ILE A 15 1.24 68.98 0.37
CA ILE A 15 0.75 67.59 0.54
C ILE A 15 -0.03 67.13 -0.70
N ARG A 16 -0.93 67.97 -1.25
CA ARG A 16 -1.67 67.67 -2.49
C ARG A 16 -0.76 67.53 -3.70
N GLN A 17 0.25 68.39 -3.84
CA GLN A 17 1.26 68.27 -4.92
C GLN A 17 2.12 67.02 -4.78
N LYS A 18 2.48 66.61 -3.55
CA LYS A 18 3.22 65.36 -3.34
C LYS A 18 2.36 64.15 -3.65
N SER A 19 1.07 64.14 -3.25
CA SER A 19 0.18 63.02 -3.55
C SER A 19 -0.13 62.90 -5.04
N SER A 20 -0.31 64.03 -5.75
CA SER A 20 -0.56 64.01 -7.20
C SER A 20 0.65 63.52 -7.98
N ARG A 21 1.88 63.93 -7.59
CA ARG A 21 3.11 63.41 -8.21
C ARG A 21 3.31 61.92 -8.00
N VAL A 22 3.02 61.41 -6.80
CA VAL A 22 3.08 59.96 -6.53
C VAL A 22 2.05 59.20 -7.38
N PHE A 23 0.86 59.76 -7.60
CA PHE A 23 -0.16 59.15 -8.44
C PHE A 23 0.20 59.16 -9.93
N GLU A 24 0.77 60.26 -10.42
CA GLU A 24 1.28 60.38 -11.80
C GLU A 24 2.48 59.46 -12.05
N GLU A 25 3.41 59.33 -11.09
CA GLU A 25 4.51 58.38 -11.15
C GLU A 25 4.02 56.94 -11.18
N MET A 26 3.03 56.57 -10.33
CA MET A 26 2.40 55.25 -10.35
C MET A 26 1.70 54.95 -11.69
N GLN A 27 1.02 55.94 -12.27
CA GLN A 27 0.33 55.79 -13.55
C GLN A 27 1.32 55.68 -14.72
N SER A 28 2.46 56.39 -14.65
CA SER A 28 3.55 56.29 -15.64
C SER A 28 4.27 54.94 -15.60
N LEU A 29 4.40 54.33 -14.41
CA LEU A 29 4.96 52.99 -14.26
C LEU A 29 4.02 51.94 -14.90
N GLY A 30 2.71 52.05 -14.67
CA GLY A 30 1.71 51.11 -15.23
C GLY A 30 1.59 51.11 -16.76
N ASN A 31 1.83 52.25 -17.42
CA ASN A 31 1.77 52.38 -18.88
C ASN A 31 3.13 52.30 -19.58
N SER A 32 4.22 52.13 -18.83
CA SER A 32 5.53 51.92 -19.44
C SER A 32 5.60 50.51 -20.01
N THR A 33 5.83 50.39 -21.32
CA THR A 33 6.04 49.10 -22.00
C THR A 33 7.09 48.25 -21.29
N GLN A 34 8.08 48.90 -20.66
CA GLN A 34 9.11 48.26 -19.84
C GLN A 34 8.56 47.60 -18.57
N ALA A 35 7.61 48.21 -17.85
CA ALA A 35 6.99 47.60 -16.67
C ALA A 35 6.11 46.40 -17.05
N ILE A 36 5.38 46.48 -18.17
CA ILE A 36 4.55 45.36 -18.67
C ILE A 36 5.46 44.19 -19.08
N ILE A 37 6.54 44.45 -19.81
CA ILE A 37 7.54 43.42 -20.16
C ILE A 37 8.18 42.82 -18.90
N GLY A 38 8.52 43.65 -17.91
CA GLY A 38 9.06 43.22 -16.62
C GLY A 38 8.09 42.31 -15.85
N LEU A 39 6.80 42.64 -15.84
CA LEU A 39 5.76 41.82 -15.21
C LEU A 39 5.61 40.46 -15.90
N VAL A 40 5.60 40.45 -17.25
CA VAL A 40 5.51 39.20 -18.02
C VAL A 40 6.72 38.30 -17.76
N LEU A 41 7.93 38.87 -17.71
CA LEU A 41 9.15 38.14 -17.37
C LEU A 41 9.12 37.58 -15.94
N LEU A 42 8.60 38.35 -14.98
CA LEU A 42 8.47 37.91 -13.60
C LEU A 42 7.47 36.76 -13.43
N ILE A 43 6.36 36.79 -14.17
CA ILE A 43 5.40 35.68 -14.21
C ILE A 43 6.07 34.44 -14.84
N ALA A 44 6.75 34.60 -15.99
CA ALA A 44 7.46 33.49 -16.63
C ALA A 44 8.51 32.86 -15.71
N PHE A 45 9.28 33.68 -15.01
CA PHE A 45 10.29 33.21 -14.05
C PHE A 45 9.66 32.49 -12.86
N SER A 46 8.51 32.98 -12.36
CA SER A 46 7.76 32.34 -11.28
C SER A 46 7.25 30.94 -11.69
N VAL A 47 6.75 30.79 -12.93
CA VAL A 47 6.33 29.49 -13.48
C VAL A 47 7.51 28.52 -13.58
N ILE A 48 8.68 29.02 -14.01
CA ILE A 48 9.91 28.20 -14.09
C ILE A 48 10.31 27.73 -12.69
N ILE A 49 10.33 28.61 -11.69
CA ILE A 49 10.65 28.23 -10.31
C ILE A 49 9.64 27.19 -9.79
N ALA A 50 8.34 27.40 -10.00
CA ALA A 50 7.31 26.45 -9.58
C ALA A 50 7.50 25.08 -10.23
N TYR A 51 7.84 25.02 -11.52
CA TYR A 51 8.15 23.78 -12.22
C TYR A 51 9.41 23.09 -11.67
N LEU A 52 10.48 23.85 -11.41
CA LEU A 52 11.71 23.31 -10.82
C LEU A 52 11.47 22.77 -9.41
N MET A 53 10.73 23.51 -8.57
CA MET A 53 10.35 23.05 -7.24
C MET A 53 9.49 21.79 -7.30
N TYR A 54 8.48 21.75 -8.17
CA TYR A 54 7.65 20.57 -8.38
C TYR A 54 8.47 19.35 -8.81
N SER A 55 9.40 19.53 -9.76
CA SER A 55 10.28 18.45 -10.22
C SER A 55 11.26 18.01 -9.13
N TYR A 56 11.80 18.93 -8.34
CA TYR A 56 12.71 18.61 -7.23
C TYR A 56 11.99 17.82 -6.14
N ILE A 57 10.82 18.30 -5.69
CA ILE A 57 10.01 17.61 -4.68
C ILE A 57 9.60 16.22 -5.18
N SER A 58 9.12 16.11 -6.42
CA SER A 58 8.63 14.84 -6.95
C SER A 58 9.72 13.80 -7.18
N LYS A 59 10.97 14.21 -7.46
CA LYS A 59 12.08 13.27 -7.76
C LYS A 59 13.01 13.03 -6.58
N VAL A 60 13.27 14.05 -5.77
CA VAL A 60 14.26 14.01 -4.68
C VAL A 60 13.59 13.77 -3.33
N VAL A 61 12.42 14.36 -3.09
CA VAL A 61 11.72 14.24 -1.80
C VAL A 61 10.79 13.02 -1.79
N PHE A 62 10.07 12.76 -2.88
CA PHE A 62 9.22 11.58 -3.03
C PHE A 62 9.90 10.54 -3.90
N ASN A 63 10.77 9.73 -3.32
CA ASN A 63 11.48 8.68 -4.05
C ASN A 63 10.54 7.49 -4.31
N LYS A 64 9.47 7.69 -5.09
CA LYS A 64 8.42 6.69 -5.34
C LYS A 64 8.90 5.66 -6.35
N TYR A 65 8.98 4.40 -5.92
CA TYR A 65 9.31 3.24 -6.73
C TYR A 65 8.16 2.25 -6.76
N LYS A 66 7.99 1.63 -7.94
CA LYS A 66 7.11 0.50 -8.19
C LYS A 66 7.92 -0.61 -8.83
N ILE A 67 7.89 -1.81 -8.25
CA ILE A 67 8.48 -3.00 -8.85
C ILE A 67 7.38 -4.02 -9.10
N ILE A 68 7.29 -4.49 -10.34
CA ILE A 68 6.47 -5.65 -10.70
C ILE A 68 7.42 -6.82 -10.81
N VAL A 69 7.24 -7.85 -9.97
CA VAL A 69 8.14 -9.01 -9.95
C VAL A 69 8.09 -9.69 -11.32
N PRO A 70 9.19 -9.72 -12.10
CA PRO A 70 9.15 -10.11 -13.51
C PRO A 70 8.55 -11.49 -13.77
N LYS A 71 8.88 -12.47 -12.92
CA LYS A 71 8.36 -13.85 -13.01
C LYS A 71 6.85 -13.95 -12.74
N THR A 72 6.23 -12.93 -12.14
CA THR A 72 4.79 -12.90 -11.91
C THR A 72 4.02 -12.20 -13.02
N LYS A 73 4.67 -11.63 -14.05
CA LYS A 73 3.96 -11.00 -15.18
C LYS A 73 3.05 -11.99 -15.92
N LEU A 74 3.44 -13.27 -15.91
CA LEU A 74 2.62 -14.37 -16.38
C LEU A 74 1.94 -15.06 -15.18
N PRO A 75 0.72 -15.62 -15.37
CA PRO A 75 0.03 -16.36 -14.32
C PRO A 75 0.84 -17.55 -13.78
N LEU A 76 1.07 -17.54 -12.47
CA LEU A 76 1.65 -18.64 -11.71
C LEU A 76 0.54 -19.51 -11.15
N ILE A 77 0.75 -20.82 -11.15
CA ILE A 77 -0.23 -21.78 -10.65
C ILE A 77 -0.11 -21.88 -9.12
N GLY A 78 -1.22 -21.66 -8.42
CA GLY A 78 -1.26 -21.57 -6.96
C GLY A 78 -1.16 -22.90 -6.21
N ASN A 79 -1.38 -24.04 -6.88
CA ASN A 79 -1.33 -25.38 -6.27
C ASN A 79 0.08 -26.01 -6.32
N VAL A 80 1.07 -25.25 -6.79
CA VAL A 80 2.49 -25.62 -6.79
C VAL A 80 3.25 -24.55 -6.02
N LYS A 81 4.29 -24.96 -5.30
CA LYS A 81 5.21 -24.03 -4.65
C LYS A 81 6.08 -23.34 -5.71
N ASN A 82 5.89 -22.04 -5.90
CA ASN A 82 6.71 -21.23 -6.78
C ASN A 82 7.63 -20.34 -5.92
N GLU A 83 8.94 -20.59 -5.95
CA GLU A 83 9.92 -19.74 -5.28
C GLU A 83 10.60 -18.80 -6.29
N ILE A 84 10.54 -17.50 -6.01
CA ILE A 84 11.13 -16.45 -6.83
C ILE A 84 12.12 -15.71 -5.96
N SER A 85 13.41 -15.88 -6.26
CA SER A 85 14.43 -14.97 -5.74
C SER A 85 14.11 -13.56 -6.22
N LEU A 86 14.05 -12.66 -5.26
CA LEU A 86 13.96 -11.24 -5.51
C LEU A 86 15.41 -10.77 -5.48
N ASP A 87 15.92 -10.35 -6.63
CA ASP A 87 17.25 -9.73 -6.69
C ASP A 87 17.30 -8.57 -5.69
N ASP A 88 18.50 -8.22 -5.20
CA ASP A 88 18.74 -7.16 -4.20
C ASP A 88 18.13 -5.78 -4.58
N ASP A 89 17.61 -5.66 -5.81
CA ASP A 89 16.89 -4.54 -6.39
C ASP A 89 15.45 -4.32 -5.88
N LEU A 90 14.90 -5.15 -4.98
CA LEU A 90 13.69 -4.69 -4.29
C LEU A 90 14.05 -3.41 -3.51
N PRO A 91 13.20 -2.36 -3.52
CA PRO A 91 13.53 -1.07 -2.96
C PRO A 91 13.30 -1.10 -1.45
N VAL A 92 14.01 -2.00 -0.76
CA VAL A 92 13.72 -2.36 0.63
C VAL A 92 14.60 -1.68 1.65
N SER A 93 15.51 -0.79 1.25
CA SER A 93 16.42 -0.15 2.21
C SER A 93 16.81 1.30 1.91
N GLU A 94 16.83 1.75 0.66
CA GLU A 94 17.52 3.04 0.34
C GLU A 94 16.60 4.22 -0.01
N GLY A 95 15.28 4.09 0.16
CA GLY A 95 14.32 4.97 -0.52
C GLY A 95 13.44 5.86 0.35
N GLY A 96 13.99 6.70 1.24
CA GLY A 96 13.47 8.02 1.69
C GLY A 96 12.02 8.23 2.18
N ASN A 97 11.08 7.29 2.00
CA ASN A 97 9.63 7.45 2.22
C ASN A 97 9.15 6.81 3.53
N GLY A 98 10.08 6.46 4.43
CA GLY A 98 9.77 5.78 5.69
C GLY A 98 9.20 4.37 5.48
N ILE A 99 8.41 3.91 6.45
CA ILE A 99 7.82 2.56 6.54
C ILE A 99 6.49 2.41 5.77
N ARG A 100 6.28 3.25 4.75
CA ARG A 100 5.09 3.17 3.89
C ARG A 100 5.26 2.12 2.81
N ARG A 101 4.20 1.34 2.57
CA ARG A 101 4.27 0.22 1.64
C ARG A 101 2.93 -0.10 1.05
N SER A 102 2.90 -0.41 -0.25
CA SER A 102 1.72 -1.02 -0.87
C SER A 102 2.09 -2.28 -1.64
N TYR A 103 1.16 -3.23 -1.68
CA TYR A 103 1.26 -4.47 -2.42
C TYR A 103 0.02 -4.63 -3.29
N THR A 104 0.20 -5.01 -4.54
CA THR A 104 -0.94 -5.32 -5.42
C THR A 104 -0.68 -6.60 -6.19
N PHE A 105 -1.73 -7.38 -6.45
CA PHE A 105 -1.64 -8.55 -7.31
C PHE A 105 -3.02 -8.92 -7.86
N TRP A 106 -3.01 -9.75 -8.89
CA TRP A 106 -4.22 -10.35 -9.44
C TRP A 106 -4.29 -11.81 -9.04
N ILE A 107 -5.47 -12.24 -8.60
CA ILE A 107 -5.73 -13.61 -8.23
C ILE A 107 -6.95 -14.13 -8.98
N TYR A 108 -6.89 -15.37 -9.45
CA TYR A 108 -8.01 -16.13 -9.99
C TYR A 108 -8.17 -17.37 -9.13
N ILE A 109 -9.31 -17.52 -8.45
CA ILE A 109 -9.59 -18.70 -7.62
C ILE A 109 -10.51 -19.62 -8.41
N LYS A 110 -10.05 -20.82 -8.75
CA LYS A 110 -10.83 -21.80 -9.49
C LYS A 110 -11.85 -22.50 -8.59
N ASP A 111 -11.37 -22.96 -7.44
CA ASP A 111 -12.14 -23.79 -6.52
C ASP A 111 -11.69 -23.57 -5.06
N ASN A 112 -12.57 -23.86 -4.12
CA ASN A 112 -12.41 -23.72 -2.67
C ASN A 112 -12.38 -25.08 -1.95
N ASP A 113 -12.38 -26.20 -2.68
CA ASP A 113 -12.46 -27.55 -2.08
C ASP A 113 -11.16 -28.01 -1.41
N HIS A 114 -10.83 -27.41 -0.25
CA HIS A 114 -9.65 -27.77 0.55
C HIS A 114 -10.02 -27.83 2.03
N SER A 115 -9.63 -28.91 2.71
CA SER A 115 -9.80 -29.08 4.17
C SER A 115 -8.82 -28.25 5.02
N HIS A 116 -8.03 -27.36 4.39
CA HIS A 116 -6.92 -26.65 5.02
C HIS A 116 -6.89 -25.18 4.59
N PHE A 117 -6.29 -24.34 5.43
CA PHE A 117 -5.91 -22.97 5.04
C PHE A 117 -4.95 -23.03 3.86
N ARG A 118 -5.13 -22.14 2.87
CA ARG A 118 -4.37 -22.19 1.61
C ARG A 118 -3.39 -21.02 1.52
N ASN A 119 -2.11 -21.29 1.30
CA ASN A 119 -1.14 -20.23 1.08
C ASN A 119 -1.36 -19.57 -0.29
N ILE A 120 -1.48 -18.24 -0.32
CA ILE A 120 -1.48 -17.49 -1.58
C ILE A 120 -0.06 -17.04 -1.88
N LEU A 121 0.53 -16.25 -0.98
CA LEU A 121 1.89 -15.77 -1.12
C LEU A 121 2.47 -15.33 0.21
N TYR A 122 3.79 -15.35 0.30
CA TYR A 122 4.52 -14.66 1.36
C TYR A 122 5.88 -14.15 0.88
N LEU A 123 6.38 -13.10 1.54
CA LEU A 123 7.76 -12.63 1.37
C LEU A 123 8.63 -13.07 2.55
N SER A 124 9.78 -13.67 2.26
CA SER A 124 10.71 -14.17 3.28
C SER A 124 12.12 -13.57 3.11
N LYS A 125 12.86 -13.54 4.22
CA LYS A 125 14.29 -13.18 4.25
C LYS A 125 15.17 -14.42 4.13
N ASN A 126 16.44 -14.23 3.75
CA ASN A 126 17.40 -15.32 3.72
C ASN A 126 17.59 -15.91 5.13
N GLY A 127 17.43 -17.24 5.25
CA GLY A 127 17.54 -17.97 6.52
C GLY A 127 16.23 -18.08 7.31
N GLU A 128 15.15 -17.41 6.89
CA GLU A 128 13.84 -17.52 7.51
C GLU A 128 12.98 -18.54 6.75
N ASN A 129 12.98 -19.79 7.22
CA ASN A 129 12.18 -20.88 6.63
C ASN A 129 10.78 -20.99 7.24
N GLU A 130 10.52 -20.28 8.35
CA GLU A 130 9.26 -20.34 9.06
C GLU A 130 8.33 -19.22 8.58
N ILE A 131 7.08 -19.57 8.27
CA ILE A 131 6.09 -18.63 7.73
C ILE A 131 5.72 -17.54 8.74
N ILE A 132 5.87 -17.79 10.05
CA ILE A 132 5.71 -16.76 11.09
C ILE A 132 6.71 -15.60 10.97
N ASN A 133 7.83 -15.84 10.30
CA ASN A 133 8.86 -14.83 10.07
C ASN A 133 8.68 -14.12 8.72
N THR A 134 7.58 -14.37 8.01
CA THR A 134 7.29 -13.76 6.71
C THR A 134 6.37 -12.54 6.83
N SER A 135 6.49 -11.60 5.89
CA SER A 135 5.78 -10.33 5.91
C SER A 135 5.71 -9.71 4.51
N PRO A 136 4.54 -9.48 3.90
CA PRO A 136 3.25 -10.05 4.27
C PRO A 136 3.27 -11.58 4.16
N HIS A 137 2.42 -12.20 4.97
CA HIS A 137 1.91 -13.55 4.75
C HIS A 137 0.44 -13.44 4.36
N ILE A 138 0.08 -13.94 3.18
CA ILE A 138 -1.27 -13.90 2.64
C ILE A 138 -1.76 -15.31 2.40
N PHE A 139 -2.88 -15.65 3.05
CA PHE A 139 -3.47 -16.99 2.99
C PHE A 139 -4.99 -16.92 3.02
N MET A 140 -5.63 -17.97 2.54
CA MET A 140 -7.09 -18.11 2.55
C MET A 140 -7.57 -19.05 3.65
N ASP A 141 -8.79 -18.81 4.10
CA ASP A 141 -9.53 -19.68 5.00
C ASP A 141 -9.77 -21.09 4.42
N LYS A 142 -10.03 -22.07 5.30
CA LYS A 142 -10.31 -23.45 4.91
C LYS A 142 -11.66 -23.57 4.18
N SER A 143 -12.71 -23.00 4.76
CA SER A 143 -14.10 -23.23 4.31
C SER A 143 -14.66 -22.06 3.50
N ASN A 144 -14.23 -20.84 3.77
CA ASN A 144 -14.72 -19.65 3.08
C ASN A 144 -13.65 -19.07 2.16
N ASN A 145 -14.06 -18.18 1.24
CA ASN A 145 -13.12 -17.38 0.46
C ASN A 145 -12.64 -16.14 1.20
N LYS A 146 -12.52 -16.24 2.53
CA LYS A 146 -11.96 -15.20 3.38
C LYS A 146 -10.45 -15.20 3.21
N MET A 147 -9.86 -14.02 3.04
CA MET A 147 -8.42 -13.84 2.89
C MET A 147 -7.86 -13.13 4.12
N TYR A 148 -6.80 -13.71 4.66
CA TYR A 148 -6.04 -13.18 5.79
C TYR A 148 -4.70 -12.64 5.30
N ILE A 149 -4.36 -11.44 5.73
CA ILE A 149 -3.10 -10.78 5.41
C ILE A 149 -2.45 -10.41 6.74
N ARG A 150 -1.23 -10.87 6.99
CA ARG A 150 -0.50 -10.62 8.24
C ARG A 150 0.90 -10.09 7.98
N PHE A 151 1.35 -9.16 8.82
CA PHE A 151 2.70 -8.61 8.79
C PHE A 151 3.47 -9.00 10.06
N LYS A 152 4.77 -9.26 9.90
CA LYS A 152 5.69 -9.52 11.03
C LYS A 152 6.05 -8.20 11.72
N LYS A 153 6.51 -8.24 12.97
CA LYS A 153 7.15 -7.10 13.65
C LYS A 153 8.67 -7.17 13.57
N GLN A 154 9.33 -6.01 13.54
CA GLN A 154 10.80 -5.91 13.51
C GLN A 154 11.49 -6.41 14.80
N ASN A 155 10.84 -6.29 15.97
CA ASN A 155 11.47 -6.63 17.25
C ASN A 155 11.43 -8.14 17.56
N LYS A 156 12.63 -8.72 17.74
CA LYS A 156 12.86 -10.14 18.10
C LYS A 156 12.15 -10.59 19.38
N ASP A 157 11.98 -9.71 20.36
CA ASP A 157 11.31 -10.04 21.63
C ASP A 157 9.78 -9.97 21.55
N SER A 158 9.22 -9.32 20.52
CA SER A 158 7.77 -9.13 20.33
C SER A 158 7.13 -10.14 19.36
N ASN A 159 7.94 -10.96 18.68
CA ASN A 159 7.46 -12.07 17.84
C ASN A 159 7.07 -13.30 18.67
N LYS A 160 7.22 -13.25 20.00
CA LYS A 160 6.56 -14.20 20.89
C LYS A 160 5.05 -13.92 20.83
N LEU A 161 4.36 -14.66 19.97
CA LEU A 161 3.07 -15.22 20.37
C LEU A 161 3.29 -15.76 21.80
N ASP A 162 2.39 -15.50 22.75
CA ASP A 162 2.56 -15.96 24.13
C ASP A 162 3.08 -17.41 24.15
N ALA A 163 3.96 -17.79 25.07
CA ALA A 163 4.65 -19.10 25.04
C ALA A 163 3.70 -20.31 24.88
N ALA A 164 2.42 -20.16 25.26
CA ALA A 164 1.34 -21.13 25.04
C ALA A 164 0.87 -21.26 23.58
N CYS A 165 0.93 -20.17 22.82
CA CYS A 165 0.64 -20.11 21.38
C CYS A 165 1.87 -20.45 20.52
N ASP A 166 3.09 -20.29 21.07
CA ASP A 166 4.38 -20.40 20.38
C ASP A 166 4.88 -21.85 20.18
N ALA A 167 4.46 -22.80 21.04
CA ALA A 167 4.96 -24.18 21.05
C ALA A 167 4.60 -25.00 19.79
N ASP A 168 3.50 -24.65 19.09
CA ASP A 168 3.03 -25.33 17.87
C ASP A 168 3.22 -24.50 16.58
N THR A 169 3.46 -23.18 16.66
CA THR A 169 3.68 -22.32 15.47
C THR A 169 4.99 -22.59 14.74
N LYS A 170 5.91 -23.33 15.37
CA LYS A 170 7.18 -23.79 14.78
C LYS A 170 7.01 -25.03 13.89
N LYS A 171 5.82 -25.65 13.90
CA LYS A 171 5.39 -26.64 12.89
C LYS A 171 4.50 -25.91 11.86
N ASN A 172 4.32 -26.52 10.68
CA ASN A 172 3.60 -25.96 9.53
C ASN A 172 2.43 -25.05 9.96
N ILE A 173 2.52 -23.75 9.64
CA ILE A 173 1.56 -22.72 10.09
C ILE A 173 0.11 -23.07 9.68
N HIS A 174 -0.09 -23.88 8.64
CA HIS A 174 -1.42 -24.27 8.18
C HIS A 174 -2.02 -25.36 9.06
N ASP A 175 -1.19 -26.27 9.57
CA ASP A 175 -1.61 -27.27 10.55
C ASP A 175 -1.90 -26.59 11.90
N TRP A 176 -1.07 -25.63 12.29
CA TRP A 176 -1.34 -24.77 13.44
C TRP A 176 -2.61 -23.94 13.25
N ALA A 177 -2.75 -23.24 12.13
CA ALA A 177 -3.93 -22.42 11.84
C ALA A 177 -5.18 -23.31 11.83
N ARG A 178 -5.12 -24.51 11.25
CA ARG A 178 -6.21 -25.49 11.34
C ARG A 178 -6.56 -25.84 12.79
N SER A 179 -5.57 -26.14 13.63
CA SER A 179 -5.82 -26.45 15.05
C SER A 179 -6.45 -25.29 15.81
N GLN A 180 -6.29 -24.05 15.33
CA GLN A 180 -6.94 -22.87 15.87
C GLN A 180 -8.42 -22.69 15.47
N PHE A 181 -9.01 -23.57 14.66
CA PHE A 181 -10.42 -23.50 14.23
C PHE A 181 -11.17 -24.84 14.34
N ASP A 182 -10.56 -25.87 14.96
CA ASP A 182 -11.06 -27.26 14.97
C ASP A 182 -11.88 -27.62 16.24
N ASP A 183 -12.64 -26.69 16.82
CA ASP A 183 -13.52 -26.97 17.97
C ASP A 183 -15.00 -27.20 17.59
N GLY A 184 -15.31 -27.26 16.29
CA GLY A 184 -16.68 -27.43 15.77
C GLY A 184 -17.50 -26.14 15.68
N THR A 185 -16.99 -25.01 16.18
CA THR A 185 -17.68 -23.71 16.11
C THR A 185 -17.29 -22.87 14.90
N ASN A 186 -16.23 -23.26 14.18
CA ASN A 186 -15.57 -22.46 13.12
C ASN A 186 -15.12 -21.06 13.59
N GLU A 187 -15.13 -20.78 14.90
CA GLU A 187 -14.58 -19.56 15.47
C GLU A 187 -13.06 -19.69 15.64
N PRO A 188 -12.27 -18.64 15.35
CA PRO A 188 -10.84 -18.68 15.61
C PRO A 188 -10.59 -18.79 17.12
N LYS A 189 -9.55 -19.52 17.53
CA LYS A 189 -9.05 -19.51 18.92
C LYS A 189 -8.26 -18.25 19.22
N GLU A 190 -8.02 -18.00 20.51
CA GLU A 190 -7.28 -16.83 20.99
C GLU A 190 -5.91 -16.65 20.31
N CYS A 191 -5.16 -17.74 20.09
CA CYS A 191 -3.83 -17.64 19.47
C CYS A 191 -3.90 -17.15 18.02
N PHE A 192 -4.93 -17.53 17.25
CA PHE A 192 -5.13 -17.00 15.91
C PHE A 192 -5.51 -15.52 15.93
N ARG A 193 -6.35 -15.10 16.88
CA ARG A 193 -6.67 -13.67 17.08
C ARG A 193 -5.42 -12.86 17.44
N LYS A 194 -4.55 -13.39 18.31
CA LYS A 194 -3.26 -12.77 18.64
C LYS A 194 -2.32 -12.68 17.43
N TYR A 195 -2.25 -13.72 16.62
CA TYR A 195 -1.47 -13.73 15.38
C TYR A 195 -1.95 -12.68 14.37
N MET A 196 -3.26 -12.49 14.27
CA MET A 196 -3.86 -11.52 13.35
C MET A 196 -3.86 -10.07 13.87
N LYS A 197 -3.32 -9.79 15.07
CA LYS A 197 -3.19 -8.41 15.57
C LYS A 197 -2.36 -7.50 14.66
N GLN A 198 -1.45 -8.05 13.87
CA GLN A 198 -0.62 -7.32 12.91
C GLN A 198 -1.11 -7.51 11.47
N GLY A 199 -2.41 -7.75 11.27
CA GLY A 199 -2.96 -8.09 9.98
C GLY A 199 -4.27 -7.40 9.67
N ILE A 200 -4.85 -7.81 8.56
CA ILE A 200 -6.18 -7.40 8.09
C ILE A 200 -6.89 -8.59 7.46
N VAL A 201 -8.21 -8.56 7.48
CA VAL A 201 -9.07 -9.61 6.92
C VAL A 201 -9.90 -9.02 5.79
N ILE A 202 -9.92 -9.71 4.65
CA ILE A 202 -10.88 -9.48 3.57
C ILE A 202 -11.94 -10.58 3.69
N ASP A 203 -13.19 -10.20 3.96
CA ASP A 203 -14.23 -11.16 4.30
C ASP A 203 -14.57 -12.14 3.17
N TYR A 204 -14.43 -11.69 1.93
CA TYR A 204 -14.72 -12.52 0.77
C TYR A 204 -13.95 -12.08 -0.48
N VAL A 205 -13.29 -13.04 -1.12
CA VAL A 205 -12.66 -12.90 -2.43
C VAL A 205 -13.48 -13.67 -3.46
N PRO A 206 -14.02 -13.00 -4.49
CA PRO A 206 -14.80 -13.67 -5.53
C PRO A 206 -14.03 -14.77 -6.26
N MET A 207 -14.73 -15.86 -6.58
CA MET A 207 -14.18 -16.99 -7.33
C MET A 207 -14.50 -16.92 -8.82
N GLN A 208 -13.83 -17.77 -9.61
CA GLN A 208 -14.09 -18.00 -11.04
C GLN A 208 -13.98 -16.75 -11.91
N ARG A 209 -13.24 -15.75 -11.43
CA ARG A 209 -12.87 -14.55 -12.17
C ARG A 209 -11.55 -14.01 -11.64
N TRP A 210 -10.92 -13.16 -12.44
CA TRP A 210 -9.80 -12.36 -11.98
C TRP A 210 -10.30 -11.31 -10.98
N VAL A 211 -9.59 -11.21 -9.87
CA VAL A 211 -9.81 -10.24 -8.80
C VAL A 211 -8.51 -9.50 -8.56
N HIS A 212 -8.57 -8.17 -8.49
CA HIS A 212 -7.42 -7.37 -8.08
C HIS A 212 -7.45 -7.20 -6.56
N ILE A 213 -6.32 -7.46 -5.91
CA ILE A 213 -6.14 -7.23 -4.49
C ILE A 213 -5.10 -6.14 -4.32
N GLY A 214 -5.48 -5.08 -3.61
CA GLY A 214 -4.59 -4.00 -3.18
C GLY A 214 -4.46 -3.98 -1.67
N ILE A 215 -3.25 -3.82 -1.16
CA ILE A 215 -2.97 -3.73 0.27
C ILE A 215 -2.10 -2.50 0.46
N VAL A 216 -2.59 -1.53 1.22
CA VAL A 216 -1.91 -0.26 1.46
C VAL A 216 -1.61 -0.15 2.94
N ILE A 217 -0.35 0.09 3.27
CA ILE A 217 0.13 0.26 4.63
C ILE A 217 0.60 1.69 4.75
N ASN A 218 -0.10 2.43 5.62
CA ASN A 218 0.23 3.78 5.96
C ASN A 218 0.68 3.82 7.42
N ASP A 219 1.99 3.82 7.61
CA ASP A 219 2.58 3.94 8.93
C ASP A 219 3.01 5.40 9.16
N HIS A 220 2.43 5.98 10.22
CA HIS A 220 2.62 7.37 10.61
C HIS A 220 3.70 7.55 11.68
N THR A 221 4.42 6.50 12.06
CA THR A 221 5.35 6.54 13.19
C THR A 221 6.81 6.81 12.84
N SER A 222 7.29 7.98 13.27
CA SER A 222 8.71 8.22 13.59
C SER A 222 9.12 7.42 14.83
N ASN A 223 10.25 6.72 14.71
CA ASN A 223 11.25 6.41 15.75
C ASN A 223 10.78 5.84 17.11
N SER A 224 11.12 4.56 17.29
CA SER A 224 11.82 4.00 18.46
C SER A 224 11.15 3.96 19.85
N ASN A 225 10.15 4.77 20.19
CA ASN A 225 9.61 4.82 21.56
C ASN A 225 8.09 5.03 21.59
N GLY A 226 7.31 4.05 21.09
CA GLY A 226 5.87 3.94 21.38
C GLY A 226 4.97 4.96 20.67
N GLY A 227 5.17 5.19 19.36
CA GLY A 227 4.39 6.18 18.64
C GLY A 227 3.08 5.67 18.00
N TYR A 228 2.33 6.63 17.47
CA TYR A 228 1.10 6.53 16.68
C TYR A 228 1.20 5.44 15.59
N GLY A 229 0.62 4.26 15.85
CA GLY A 229 0.75 3.11 14.97
C GLY A 229 0.20 3.30 13.55
N ALA A 230 0.36 2.26 12.73
CA ALA A 230 -0.01 2.27 11.32
C ALA A 230 -1.48 1.90 11.09
N SER A 231 -1.94 2.19 9.87
CA SER A 231 -3.16 1.65 9.30
C SER A 231 -2.86 0.74 8.11
N ILE A 232 -3.66 -0.31 7.97
CA ILE A 232 -3.67 -1.19 6.81
C ILE A 232 -5.03 -1.05 6.15
N SER A 233 -5.04 -0.80 4.84
CA SER A 233 -6.24 -0.75 4.02
C SER A 233 -6.17 -1.84 2.96
N ALA A 234 -7.27 -2.58 2.78
CA ALA A 234 -7.39 -3.61 1.77
C ALA A 234 -8.45 -3.23 0.74
N TYR A 235 -8.10 -3.44 -0.52
CA TYR A 235 -8.90 -3.13 -1.70
C TYR A 235 -9.16 -4.40 -2.50
N VAL A 236 -10.38 -4.53 -3.01
CA VAL A 236 -10.79 -5.60 -3.93
C VAL A 236 -11.39 -4.95 -5.16
N ASP A 237 -10.87 -5.29 -6.34
CA ASP A 237 -11.32 -4.74 -7.63
C ASP A 237 -11.32 -3.20 -7.69
N GLY A 238 -10.39 -2.58 -6.97
CA GLY A 238 -10.26 -1.12 -6.90
C GLY A 238 -11.14 -0.44 -5.85
N GLU A 239 -11.97 -1.19 -5.11
CA GLU A 239 -12.82 -0.66 -4.04
C GLU A 239 -12.25 -0.99 -2.66
N LEU A 240 -12.35 -0.05 -1.71
CA LEU A 240 -11.92 -0.24 -0.34
C LEU A 240 -12.90 -1.19 0.38
N VAL A 241 -12.40 -2.33 0.89
CA VAL A 241 -13.24 -3.35 1.55
C VAL A 241 -12.97 -3.51 3.03
N ALA A 242 -11.75 -3.21 3.49
CA ALA A 242 -11.40 -3.33 4.90
C ALA A 242 -10.35 -2.30 5.28
N VAL A 243 -10.44 -1.82 6.52
CA VAL A 243 -9.45 -0.94 7.15
C VAL A 243 -9.18 -1.48 8.56
N ALA A 244 -7.90 -1.55 8.91
CA ALA A 244 -7.43 -1.93 10.23
C ALA A 244 -6.50 -0.82 10.74
N ASN A 245 -6.91 -0.12 11.81
CA ASN A 245 -6.11 0.92 12.44
C ASN A 245 -5.50 0.41 13.74
N HIS A 246 -4.33 0.90 14.10
CA HIS A 246 -3.70 0.61 15.39
C HIS A 246 -4.67 0.89 16.56
N GLU A 247 -4.68 0.01 17.57
CA GLU A 247 -5.52 0.05 18.76
C GLU A 247 -7.05 -0.05 18.55
N GLU A 248 -7.52 -0.15 17.31
CA GLU A 248 -8.94 -0.45 17.06
C GLU A 248 -9.27 -1.93 17.32
N PRO A 249 -10.54 -2.25 17.66
CA PRO A 249 -10.99 -3.64 17.80
C PRO A 249 -10.75 -4.46 16.53
N LEU A 250 -10.31 -5.71 16.68
CA LEU A 250 -10.12 -6.64 15.56
C LEU A 250 -11.46 -6.89 14.85
N ARG A 251 -11.42 -6.93 13.52
CA ARG A 251 -12.60 -7.17 12.67
C ARG A 251 -12.39 -8.42 11.80
N GLY A 252 -13.49 -9.06 11.40
CA GLY A 252 -13.45 -10.22 10.50
C GLY A 252 -12.99 -11.54 11.14
N LEU A 253 -12.89 -11.60 12.48
CA LEU A 253 -12.41 -12.76 13.26
C LEU A 253 -13.46 -13.34 14.23
N GLY A 254 -14.73 -13.21 13.86
CA GLY A 254 -15.87 -13.81 14.57
C GLY A 254 -16.30 -13.06 15.84
N SER A 255 -17.20 -13.68 16.61
CA SER A 255 -18.07 -13.02 17.59
C SER A 255 -17.35 -12.47 18.84
N SER A 256 -16.07 -12.81 19.04
CA SER A 256 -15.24 -12.36 20.17
C SER A 256 -14.03 -11.52 19.73
N SER A 257 -13.99 -11.05 18.48
CA SER A 257 -12.86 -10.26 17.98
C SER A 257 -12.76 -8.87 18.64
N GLU A 258 -13.87 -8.32 19.12
CA GLU A 258 -13.94 -6.98 19.72
C GLU A 258 -13.14 -6.82 21.02
N GLN A 259 -12.81 -7.94 21.69
CA GLN A 259 -11.99 -7.94 22.91
C GLN A 259 -10.50 -7.77 22.62
N TYR A 260 -10.09 -7.94 21.37
CA TYR A 260 -8.71 -7.83 20.95
C TYR A 260 -8.55 -6.56 20.12
N THR A 261 -7.42 -5.88 20.29
CA THR A 261 -7.08 -4.70 19.51
C THR A 261 -5.96 -5.00 18.51
N TYR A 262 -6.03 -4.33 17.36
CA TYR A 262 -4.96 -4.30 16.38
C TYR A 262 -3.69 -3.72 17.00
N ASN A 263 -2.55 -4.36 16.75
CA ASN A 263 -1.24 -3.92 17.21
C ASN A 263 -0.31 -3.74 16.01
N ILE A 264 -0.70 -2.82 15.13
CA ILE A 264 -0.02 -2.50 13.88
C ILE A 264 1.03 -1.43 14.14
N ASN A 265 2.16 -1.80 14.75
CA ASN A 265 3.32 -0.92 14.91
C ASN A 265 4.60 -1.69 14.64
N ASN A 266 5.65 -0.96 14.22
CA ASN A 266 6.98 -1.51 13.93
C ASN A 266 6.91 -2.75 13.02
N LEU A 267 6.11 -2.67 11.95
CA LEU A 267 5.98 -3.78 11.00
C LEU A 267 7.32 -4.01 10.28
N ASP A 268 7.72 -5.27 10.17
CA ASP A 268 8.86 -5.69 9.37
C ASP A 268 8.44 -5.73 7.92
N LEU A 269 8.52 -4.57 7.29
CA LEU A 269 8.28 -4.44 5.87
C LEU A 269 9.61 -4.59 5.13
N ASP A 270 10.78 -4.47 5.74
CA ASP A 270 12.02 -4.34 4.95
C ASP A 270 12.79 -5.65 4.71
N ASN A 271 13.73 -5.62 3.74
CA ASN A 271 14.74 -6.64 3.44
C ASN A 271 14.24 -8.05 3.04
N PHE A 272 13.36 -8.17 2.04
CA PHE A 272 12.94 -9.47 1.51
C PHE A 272 13.82 -9.93 0.36
N THR A 273 14.14 -11.23 0.34
CA THR A 273 14.99 -11.84 -0.68
C THR A 273 14.26 -12.87 -1.51
N LYS A 274 13.08 -13.32 -1.06
CA LYS A 274 12.29 -14.35 -1.74
C LYS A 274 10.81 -14.05 -1.69
N LEU A 275 10.14 -14.25 -2.81
CA LEU A 275 8.69 -14.32 -2.94
C LEU A 275 8.33 -15.79 -3.14
N VAL A 276 7.47 -16.31 -2.28
CA VAL A 276 6.89 -17.64 -2.45
C VAL A 276 5.42 -17.50 -2.78
N VAL A 277 4.97 -18.12 -3.85
CA VAL A 277 3.57 -18.13 -4.29
C VAL A 277 3.06 -19.57 -4.30
N GLY A 278 1.85 -19.75 -3.78
CA GLY A 278 1.21 -21.06 -3.71
C GLY A 278 1.91 -22.00 -2.73
N GLY A 279 1.72 -23.29 -2.94
CA GLY A 279 2.23 -24.31 -2.04
C GLY A 279 1.88 -25.71 -2.52
N GLU A 280 2.60 -26.70 -2.02
CA GLU A 280 2.42 -28.10 -2.38
C GLU A 280 1.88 -28.88 -1.19
N GLN A 281 0.98 -29.83 -1.43
CA GLN A 281 0.46 -30.73 -0.41
C GLN A 281 1.47 -31.86 -0.15
N SER A 282 2.65 -31.51 0.35
CA SER A 282 3.67 -32.45 0.82
C SER A 282 3.96 -32.21 2.30
N SER A 283 4.41 -33.25 3.01
CA SER A 283 4.63 -33.24 4.45
C SER A 283 5.51 -32.07 4.88
N GLY A 284 4.94 -31.08 5.57
CA GLY A 284 5.66 -29.90 6.07
C GLY A 284 5.67 -28.67 5.15
N ILE A 285 5.04 -28.72 3.97
CA ILE A 285 4.84 -27.56 3.09
C ILE A 285 3.37 -27.11 3.19
N SER A 286 3.17 -25.79 3.20
CA SER A 286 1.85 -25.18 3.13
C SER A 286 1.09 -25.62 1.88
N PRO A 287 -0.17 -26.11 1.98
CA PRO A 287 -0.96 -26.36 0.80
C PRO A 287 -1.24 -25.03 0.07
N GLY A 288 -1.09 -25.05 -1.24
CA GLY A 288 -1.40 -23.92 -2.11
C GLY A 288 -2.91 -23.74 -2.33
N PHE A 289 -3.28 -22.75 -3.14
CA PHE A 289 -4.66 -22.52 -3.54
C PHE A 289 -4.92 -23.02 -4.98
N SER A 290 -6.13 -23.51 -5.23
CA SER A 290 -6.56 -23.89 -6.58
C SER A 290 -6.87 -22.63 -7.39
N GLY A 291 -5.89 -22.16 -8.16
CA GLY A 291 -6.03 -20.91 -8.90
C GLY A 291 -4.74 -20.42 -9.54
N LEU A 292 -4.76 -19.15 -9.95
CA LEU A 292 -3.62 -18.46 -10.53
C LEU A 292 -3.34 -17.13 -9.82
N LEU A 293 -2.08 -16.70 -9.85
CA LEU A 293 -1.66 -15.38 -9.39
C LEU A 293 -0.78 -14.72 -10.44
N CYS A 294 -0.99 -13.43 -10.72
CA CYS A 294 -0.09 -12.65 -11.58
C CYS A 294 0.07 -11.19 -11.12
N LYS A 295 1.03 -10.52 -11.76
CA LYS A 295 1.43 -9.11 -11.58
C LYS A 295 1.56 -8.70 -10.12
N PHE A 296 2.27 -9.50 -9.33
CA PHE A 296 2.62 -9.09 -7.98
C PHE A 296 3.55 -7.88 -8.04
N ALA A 297 3.11 -6.78 -7.44
CA ALA A 297 3.81 -5.52 -7.42
C ALA A 297 3.98 -4.99 -6.01
N VAL A 298 5.13 -4.38 -5.76
CA VAL A 298 5.50 -3.74 -4.51
C VAL A 298 5.76 -2.27 -4.76
N PHE A 299 5.25 -1.43 -3.89
CA PHE A 299 5.39 0.03 -3.92
C PHE A 299 5.98 0.49 -2.60
N ASN A 300 6.97 1.37 -2.63
CA ASN A 300 7.57 1.97 -1.41
C ASN A 300 6.83 3.24 -0.95
N TYR A 301 5.55 3.35 -1.29
CA TYR A 301 4.68 4.45 -0.93
C TYR A 301 3.25 3.94 -0.79
N ASP A 302 2.43 4.74 -0.11
CA ASP A 302 1.00 4.54 0.03
C ASP A 302 0.28 4.89 -1.27
N LEU A 303 -0.43 3.91 -1.85
CA LEU A 303 -1.30 4.15 -2.99
C LEU A 303 -2.61 4.77 -2.49
N ASN A 304 -3.03 5.88 -3.10
CA ASN A 304 -4.37 6.42 -2.89
C ASN A 304 -5.40 5.66 -3.74
N ASP A 305 -6.70 5.90 -3.48
CA ASP A 305 -7.82 5.26 -4.18
C ASP A 305 -7.71 5.37 -5.70
N ARG A 306 -7.28 6.53 -6.21
CA ARG A 306 -7.11 6.77 -7.64
C ARG A 306 -5.98 5.92 -8.21
N ASP A 307 -4.87 5.79 -7.50
CA ASP A 307 -3.71 4.99 -7.92
C ASP A 307 -4.06 3.49 -7.91
N ILE A 308 -4.81 3.04 -6.90
CA ILE A 308 -5.37 1.68 -6.82
C ILE A 308 -6.31 1.40 -7.99
N HIS A 309 -7.26 2.30 -8.25
CA HIS A 309 -8.21 2.16 -9.36
C HIS A 309 -7.50 2.18 -10.72
N ASN A 310 -6.48 3.03 -10.89
CA ASN A 310 -5.64 3.05 -12.08
C ASN A 310 -4.85 1.75 -12.26
N ASP A 311 -4.40 1.12 -11.18
CA ASP A 311 -3.70 -0.16 -11.24
C ASP A 311 -4.65 -1.33 -11.57
N TYR A 312 -5.86 -1.32 -10.99
CA TYR A 312 -6.96 -2.23 -11.35
C TYR A 312 -7.32 -2.15 -12.84
N ASN A 313 -7.43 -0.94 -13.39
CA ASN A 313 -7.77 -0.75 -14.80
C ASN A 313 -6.73 -1.29 -15.80
N LYS A 314 -5.50 -1.61 -15.35
CA LYS A 314 -4.47 -2.26 -16.20
C LYS A 314 -4.76 -3.74 -16.48
N GLY A 315 -5.64 -4.35 -15.69
CA GLY A 315 -6.04 -5.75 -15.85
C GLY A 315 -4.95 -6.78 -15.51
N PRO A 316 -5.32 -8.08 -15.44
CA PRO A 316 -4.44 -9.18 -15.04
C PRO A 316 -3.45 -9.60 -16.14
N VAL A 317 -3.76 -9.36 -17.42
CA VAL A 317 -2.95 -9.81 -18.56
C VAL A 317 -2.57 -8.61 -19.42
N ASP A 318 -1.28 -8.44 -19.69
CA ASP A 318 -0.73 -7.32 -20.47
C ASP A 318 -0.52 -7.68 -21.95
N ASN A 319 -1.52 -8.31 -22.58
CA ASN A 319 -1.41 -8.69 -23.99
C ASN A 319 -1.99 -7.60 -24.89
N LEU A 320 -1.33 -7.34 -26.03
CA LEU A 320 -1.79 -6.41 -27.07
C LEU A 320 -3.25 -6.69 -27.50
N MET A 321 -3.64 -7.98 -27.53
CA MET A 321 -5.01 -8.41 -27.81
C MET A 321 -6.03 -8.00 -26.74
N ALA A 322 -5.62 -7.90 -25.47
CA ALA A 322 -6.47 -7.36 -24.42
C ALA A 322 -6.64 -5.83 -24.56
N LYS A 323 -5.60 -5.12 -25.00
CA LYS A 323 -5.63 -3.67 -25.27
C LYS A 323 -6.46 -3.28 -26.50
N LEU A 324 -6.67 -4.21 -27.44
CA LEU A 324 -7.47 -4.00 -28.64
C LEU A 324 -8.97 -4.33 -28.47
N GLY A 325 -9.44 -4.60 -27.24
CA GLY A 325 -10.86 -4.83 -26.96
C GLY A 325 -11.41 -6.18 -27.41
N ILE A 326 -10.57 -7.06 -27.97
CA ILE A 326 -10.90 -8.45 -28.33
C ILE A 326 -10.82 -9.37 -27.09
N GLY A 327 -10.44 -8.81 -25.93
CA GLY A 327 -10.04 -9.48 -24.70
C GLY A 327 -11.13 -10.00 -23.76
N THR A 328 -12.39 -10.17 -24.18
CA THR A 328 -13.32 -11.00 -23.39
C THR A 328 -12.97 -12.49 -23.47
N TYR A 329 -12.16 -12.88 -24.45
CA TYR A 329 -11.52 -14.19 -24.55
C TYR A 329 -10.21 -14.22 -23.73
N GLY A 330 -10.27 -14.75 -22.51
CA GLY A 330 -9.11 -14.94 -21.60
C GLY A 330 -9.24 -14.31 -20.21
N VAL A 331 -10.22 -13.42 -20.00
CA VAL A 331 -10.52 -12.80 -18.68
C VAL A 331 -11.47 -13.66 -17.83
N ARG A 332 -12.19 -14.61 -18.45
CA ARG A 332 -13.09 -15.55 -17.73
C ARG A 332 -12.50 -16.95 -17.53
N SER A 333 -11.49 -17.33 -18.30
CA SER A 333 -10.80 -18.61 -18.10
C SER A 333 -9.37 -18.49 -18.63
N PRO A 334 -8.34 -18.72 -17.80
CA PRO A 334 -6.95 -18.68 -18.26
C PRO A 334 -6.68 -19.82 -19.25
N VAL A 335 -6.01 -19.52 -20.36
CA VAL A 335 -5.59 -20.52 -21.35
C VAL A 335 -4.23 -21.08 -20.94
N TYR A 336 -4.17 -22.40 -20.75
CA TYR A 336 -2.92 -23.13 -20.59
C TYR A 336 -2.18 -23.17 -21.92
N ARG A 337 -0.88 -22.86 -21.94
CA ARG A 337 -0.02 -23.35 -23.00
C ARG A 337 0.42 -24.76 -22.59
N ILE A 338 -0.13 -25.77 -23.25
CA ILE A 338 0.43 -27.11 -23.21
C ILE A 338 1.74 -27.02 -23.99
N SER A 339 2.87 -27.12 -23.28
CA SER A 339 4.17 -27.34 -23.92
C SER A 339 4.31 -28.80 -24.33
#